data_AF-A0A2E0M471-F1
#
_entry.id   AF-A0A2E0M471-F1
#
_cell.length_a   1.000
_cell.length_b   1.000
_cell.length_c   1.000
_cell.angle_alpha   90.00
_cell.angle_beta   90.00
_cell.angle_gamma   90.00
#
_symmetry.space_group_name_H-M   'P 1'
#
loop_
_entity.id
_entity.type
_entity.pdbx_description
1 polymer ?
#
loop_
_entity_poly.entity_id
_entity_poly.type
_entity_poly.pdbx_seq_one_letter_code
_entity_poly.pdbx_strand_id
1 'polypeptide(L)' 'MNGLIPVEGKDGWFRDPDSNAIVNANTSDYDKYMATYNKRQKEISEKKALQNDVSELKSEISEIKSLLKTLANKTVS' A
#
# COMPACT_ATOMS: atom_id res chain seq x y z
N MET A 1 15.59 13.23 26.32
CA MET A 1 14.14 13.45 26.49
C MET A 1 13.75 13.26 27.95
N ASN A 2 14.36 14.02 28.88
CA ASN A 2 14.00 14.00 30.30
C ASN A 2 13.54 15.42 30.64
N GLY A 3 12.24 15.60 30.95
CA GLY A 3 11.68 16.93 31.29
C GLY A 3 10.30 17.24 30.69
N LEU A 4 9.70 16.34 29.93
CA LEU A 4 8.35 16.52 29.37
C LEU A 4 7.30 16.66 30.49
N ILE A 5 6.50 17.73 30.44
CA ILE A 5 5.46 18.04 31.44
C ILE A 5 4.12 17.50 30.92
N PRO A 6 3.39 16.65 31.67
CA PRO A 6 2.09 16.15 31.23
C PRO A 6 1.08 17.30 31.05
N VAL A 7 0.26 17.22 29.99
CA VAL A 7 -0.83 18.18 29.75
C VAL A 7 -2.06 17.77 30.55
N GLU A 8 -2.58 18.69 31.36
CA GLU A 8 -3.75 18.45 32.19
C GLU A 8 -4.98 18.04 31.36
N GLY A 9 -5.65 16.96 31.78
CA GLY A 9 -6.84 16.44 31.12
C GLY A 9 -6.60 15.75 29.76
N LYS A 10 -5.34 15.54 29.35
CA LYS A 10 -4.99 14.86 28.09
C LYS A 10 -3.88 13.83 28.27
N ASP A 11 -4.28 12.59 28.55
CA ASP A 11 -3.36 11.46 28.66
C ASP A 11 -2.56 11.23 27.37
N GLY A 12 -1.26 10.95 27.53
CA GLY A 12 -0.34 10.74 26.41
C GLY A 12 0.16 12.03 25.73
N TRP A 13 -0.30 13.21 26.16
CA TRP A 13 0.18 14.50 25.67
C TRP A 13 1.11 15.17 26.68
N PHE A 14 2.22 15.70 26.18
CA PHE A 14 3.25 16.31 26.99
C PHE A 14 3.69 17.64 26.38
N ARG A 15 4.00 18.62 27.23
CA ARG A 15 4.61 19.88 26.84
C ARG A 15 6.12 19.77 26.99
N ASP A 16 6.84 20.10 25.93
CA ASP A 16 8.28 20.29 25.98
C ASP A 16 8.59 21.67 26.59
N PRO A 17 9.25 21.75 27.76
CA PRO A 17 9.53 23.02 28.41
C PRO A 17 10.50 23.92 27.63
N ASP A 18 11.33 23.36 26.74
CA ASP A 18 12.33 24.12 25.99
C ASP A 18 11.73 24.82 24.77
N SER A 19 10.89 24.10 24.00
CA SER A 19 10.26 24.61 22.77
C SER A 19 8.82 25.08 22.97
N ASN A 20 8.23 24.79 24.13
CA ASN A 20 6.81 24.95 24.43
C ASN A 20 5.86 24.14 23.51
N ALA A 21 6.40 23.20 22.72
CA ALA A 21 5.63 22.35 21.82
C ALA A 21 4.81 21.31 22.60
N ILE A 22 3.63 20.95 22.06
CA ILE A 22 2.82 19.85 22.59
C ILE A 22 3.15 18.59 21.77
N VAL A 23 3.73 17.59 22.44
CA VAL A 23 4.13 16.31 21.89
C VAL A 23 3.10 15.25 22.27
N ASN A 24 2.61 14.50 21.29
CA ASN A 24 1.85 13.29 21.54
C ASN A 24 2.84 12.12 21.68
N ALA A 25 2.92 11.53 22.87
CA ALA A 25 3.75 10.36 23.16
C ALA A 25 2.96 9.05 23.13
N ASN A 26 1.70 9.08 22.67
CA ASN A 26 0.93 7.87 22.39
C ASN A 26 1.49 7.19 21.14
N THR A 27 2.53 6.39 21.35
CA THR A 27 3.15 5.55 20.34
C THR A 27 2.18 4.47 19.86
N SER A 28 1.28 3.99 20.73
CA SER A 28 0.38 2.89 20.40
C SER A 28 -0.61 3.22 19.28
N ASP A 29 -1.15 4.44 19.24
CA ASP A 29 -2.09 4.84 18.18
C ASP A 29 -1.37 5.19 16.89
N TYR A 30 -0.15 5.73 16.98
CA TYR A 30 0.72 5.89 15.83
C TYR A 30 1.07 4.54 15.20
N ASP A 31 1.46 3.55 16.01
CA ASP A 31 1.82 2.21 15.54
C ASP A 31 0.61 1.51 14.88
N LYS A 32 -0.58 1.61 15.48
CA LYS A 32 -1.83 1.09 14.88
C LYS A 32 -2.14 1.76 13.53
N TYR A 33 -1.98 3.08 13.46
CA TYR A 33 -2.17 3.83 12.22
C TYR A 33 -1.18 3.35 11.15
N MET A 34 0.10 3.27 11.48
CA MET A 34 1.15 2.83 10.57
C MET A 34 0.95 1.38 10.12
N ALA A 35 0.53 0.48 11.02
CA ALA A 35 0.19 -0.89 10.66
C ALA A 35 -0.95 -0.95 9.64
N THR A 36 -2.00 -0.14 9.84
CA THR A 36 -3.14 -0.05 8.92
C THR A 36 -2.73 0.54 7.56
N TYR A 37 -1.93 1.60 7.60
CA TYR A 37 -1.37 2.23 6.40
C TYR A 37 -0.52 1.25 5.59
N ASN A 38 0.43 0.56 6.24
CA ASN A 38 1.31 -0.41 5.61
C ASN A 38 0.53 -1.59 5.03
N LYS A 39 -0.50 -2.08 5.74
CA LYS A 39 -1.41 -3.12 5.22
C LYS A 39 -2.10 -2.67 3.94
N ARG A 40 -2.66 -1.46 3.91
CA ARG A 40 -3.31 -0.90 2.73
C ARG A 40 -2.35 -0.74 1.55
N GLN A 41 -1.13 -0.27 1.81
CA GLN A 41 -0.11 -0.12 0.77
C GLN A 41 0.29 -1.48 0.16
N LYS A 42 0.43 -2.50 1.00
CA LYS A 42 0.69 -3.87 0.55
C LYS A 42 -0.45 -4.40 -0.32
N GLU A 43 -1.70 -4.26 0.12
CA GLU A 43 -2.88 -4.69 -0.65
C GLU A 43 -2.98 -3.98 -2.01
N ILE A 44 -2.67 -2.68 -2.08
CA ILE A 44 -2.63 -1.92 -3.34
C ILE A 44 -1.54 -2.47 -4.28
N SER A 45 -0.36 -2.75 -3.73
CA SER A 45 0.76 -3.31 -4.50
C SER A 45 0.42 -4.70 -5.07
N GLU A 46 -0.13 -5.58 -4.24
CA GLU A 46 -0.55 -6.93 -4.64
C GLU A 46 -1.65 -6.88 -5.71
N LYS A 47 -2.64 -5.99 -5.55
CA LYS A 47 -3.69 -5.79 -6.55
C LYS A 47 -3.11 -5.30 -7.89
N LYS A 48 -2.14 -4.38 -7.85
CA LYS A 48 -1.51 -3.87 -9.06
C LYS A 48 -0.69 -4.94 -9.77
N ALA A 49 0.05 -5.76 -9.01
CA ALA A 49 0.77 -6.91 -9.57
C ALA A 49 -0.20 -7.87 -10.27
N LEU A 50 -1.29 -8.26 -9.60
CA LEU A 50 -2.31 -9.12 -10.18
C LEU A 50 -2.95 -8.52 -11.45
N GLN A 51 -3.19 -7.21 -11.48
CA GLN A 51 -3.72 -6.53 -12.66
C GLN A 51 -2.75 -6.58 -13.85
N ASN A 52 -1.44 -6.49 -13.59
CA ASN A 52 -0.41 -6.62 -14.62
C ASN A 52 -0.39 -8.05 -15.16
N ASP A 53 -0.35 -9.06 -14.28
CA ASP A 53 -0.34 -10.47 -14.68
C ASP A 53 -1.56 -10.82 -15.54
N VAL A 54 -2.75 -10.34 -15.16
CA VAL A 54 -3.98 -10.52 -15.95
C VAL A 54 -3.88 -9.84 -17.31
N SER A 55 -3.22 -8.69 -17.41
CA SER A 55 -3.05 -7.97 -18.68
C SER A 55 -2.08 -8.69 -19.60
N GLU A 56 -0.99 -9.23 -19.05
CA GLU A 56 -0.01 -10.05 -19.76
C GLU A 56 -0.65 -11.34 -20.30
N LEU A 57 -1.38 -12.08 -19.46
CA LEU A 57 -2.12 -13.28 -19.87
C LEU A 57 -3.11 -13.00 -21.01
N LYS A 58 -3.81 -11.86 -20.97
CA LYS A 58 -4.71 -11.45 -22.07
C LYS A 58 -3.96 -11.19 -23.37
N SER A 59 -2.75 -10.63 -23.29
CA SER A 59 -1.88 -10.42 -24.46
C SER A 59 -1.46 -11.75 -25.05
N GLU A 60 -0.92 -12.66 -24.23
CA GLU A 60 -0.49 -14.00 -24.65
C GLU A 60 -1.63 -14.79 -25.30
N ILE A 61 -2.84 -14.75 -24.72
CA ILE A 61 -4.03 -15.39 -25.30
C ILE A 61 -4.38 -14.78 -26.66
N SER A 62 -4.25 -13.46 -26.82
CA SER A 62 -4.52 -12.77 -28.08
C SER A 62 -3.50 -13.15 -29.16
N GLU A 63 -2.24 -13.34 -28.78
CA GLU A 63 -1.18 -13.85 -29.64
C GLU A 63 -1.43 -15.30 -30.06
N ILE A 64 -1.74 -16.19 -29.11
CA ILE A 64 -2.11 -17.59 -29.40
C ILE A 64 -3.29 -17.63 -30.37
N LYS A 65 -4.34 -16.84 -30.14
CA LYS A 65 -5.50 -16.77 -31.04
C LYS A 65 -5.11 -16.31 -32.44
N SER A 66 -4.16 -15.37 -32.55
CA SER A 66 -3.66 -14.89 -33.83
C SER A 66 -2.86 -15.96 -34.57
N LEU A 67 -1.98 -16.68 -33.88
CA LEU A 67 -1.24 -17.81 -34.44
C LEU A 67 -2.18 -18.91 -34.95
N LEU A 68 -3.20 -19.28 -34.17
CA LEU A 68 -4.20 -20.27 -34.57
C LEU A 68 -4.98 -19.85 -35.81
N LYS A 69 -5.38 -18.58 -35.92
CA LYS A 69 -6.03 -18.04 -37.12
C LYS A 69 -5.11 -18.10 -38.34
N THR A 70 -3.84 -17.73 -38.19
CA THR A 70 -2.86 -17.82 -39.27
C THR A 70 -2.69 -19.26 -39.76
N LEU A 71 -2.64 -20.23 -38.86
CA LEU A 71 -2.56 -21.65 -39.22
C LEU A 71 -3.82 -22.12 -39.96
N ALA A 72 -5.00 -21.83 -39.41
CA ALA A 72 -6.27 -22.22 -40.04
C ALA A 72 -6.43 -21.63 -41.45
N ASN A 73 -6.03 -20.37 -41.65
CA ASN A 73 -6.09 -19.73 -42.97
C ASN A 73 -5.08 -20.33 -43.97
N LYS A 74 -3.91 -20.78 -43.51
CA LYS A 74 -2.93 -21.48 -44.37
C LYS A 74 -3.40 -22.86 -44.82
N THR A 75 -4.26 -23.54 -44.04
CA THR A 75 -4.78 -24.86 -44.39
C THR A 75 -5.98 -24.84 -45.35
N VAL A 76 -6.55 -23.66 -45.63
CA VAL A 76 -7.74 -23.48 -46.48
C VAL A 76 -7.37 -22.87 -47.85
N SER A 77 -6.08 -22.81 -48.18
CA SER A 77 -5.55 -22.47 -49.52
C SER A 77 -4.94 -23.71 -50.17
#